data_AF-H9F363-F1
#
_entry.id   AF-H9F363-F1
#
_cell.length_a   1.000
_cell.length_b   1.000
_cell.length_c   1.000
_cell.angle_alpha   90.00
_cell.angle_beta   90.00
_cell.angle_gamma   90.00
#
_symmetry.space_group_name_H-M   'P 1'
#
loop_
_entity.id
_entity.type
_entity.pdbx_description
1 polymer ?
#
loop_
_entity_poly.entity_id
_entity_poly.type
_entity_poly.pdbx_seq_one_letter_code
_entity_poly.pdbx_strand_id
1 'polypeptide(L)' 'PVALCEGLWSHSYKVSNYSRGSGRCIQMWFDSAQGNPNEEVARFYAAVMHVNAGEMLHGIGGLLLSLALMLQFWLLG' A
#
# COMPACT_ATOMS: atom_id res chain seq x y z
N PRO A 1 10.71 -22.24 -3.16
CA PRO A 1 11.19 -20.83 -3.12
C PRO A 1 10.38 -19.93 -2.17
N VAL A 2 9.05 -19.83 -2.37
CA VAL A 2 8.17 -18.95 -1.55
C VAL A 2 8.25 -19.24 -0.05
N ALA A 3 8.13 -20.50 0.36
CA ALA A 3 8.19 -20.88 1.77
C ALA A 3 9.48 -20.45 2.48
N LEU A 4 10.62 -20.46 1.77
CA LEU A 4 11.89 -19.99 2.33
C LEU A 4 11.88 -18.46 2.47
N CYS A 5 11.55 -17.74 1.40
CA CYS A 5 11.58 -16.28 1.38
C CYS A 5 10.62 -15.67 2.41
N GLU A 6 9.41 -16.22 2.52
CA GLU A 6 8.39 -15.70 3.42
C GLU A 6 8.53 -16.26 4.84
N GLY A 7 8.96 -17.52 4.99
CA GLY A 7 9.02 -18.19 6.29
C GLY A 7 10.26 -17.89 7.12
N LEU A 8 11.43 -17.71 6.48
CA LEU A 8 12.70 -17.60 7.20
C LEU A 8 12.76 -16.38 8.13
N TRP A 9 12.15 -15.27 7.70
CA TRP A 9 12.15 -14.00 8.43
C TRP A 9 10.75 -13.58 8.86
N SER A 10 9.92 -14.54 9.29
CA SER A 10 8.59 -14.29 9.86
C SER A 10 7.73 -13.33 9.01
N HIS A 11 7.66 -13.58 7.70
CA HIS A 11 6.93 -12.77 6.73
C HIS A 11 7.45 -11.33 6.52
N SER A 12 8.70 -11.03 6.89
CA SER A 12 9.35 -9.76 6.52
C SER A 12 9.48 -9.58 4.99
N TYR A 13 9.45 -10.68 4.24
CA TYR A 13 9.34 -10.65 2.79
C TYR A 13 8.05 -11.34 2.35
N LYS A 14 7.45 -10.79 1.30
CA LYS A 14 6.41 -11.43 0.50
C LYS A 14 6.94 -11.58 -0.93
N VAL A 15 6.90 -12.79 -1.48
CA VAL A 15 7.40 -13.01 -2.84
C VAL A 15 6.44 -12.37 -3.83
N SER A 16 6.96 -11.51 -4.68
CA SER A 16 6.20 -10.87 -5.76
C SER A 16 6.20 -11.75 -7.01
N ASN A 17 5.08 -11.75 -7.72
CA ASN A 17 4.97 -12.42 -9.03
C ASN A 17 5.54 -11.56 -10.16
N TYR A 18 5.91 -10.31 -9.89
CA TYR A 18 6.57 -9.45 -10.86
C TYR A 18 8.02 -9.86 -11.10
N SER A 19 8.45 -9.76 -12.35
CA SER A 19 9.84 -10.02 -12.73
C SER A 19 10.76 -8.86 -12.36
N ARG A 20 12.06 -9.14 -12.30
CA ARG A 20 13.12 -8.13 -12.08
C ARG A 20 13.07 -7.05 -13.18
N GLY A 21 13.34 -5.80 -12.81
CA GLY A 21 13.29 -4.64 -13.73
C GLY A 21 11.88 -4.13 -14.03
N SER A 22 10.83 -4.74 -13.48
CA SER A 22 9.45 -4.26 -13.66
C SER A 22 9.12 -2.94 -12.94
N GLY A 23 9.97 -2.49 -12.02
CA GLY A 23 9.66 -1.40 -11.10
C GLY A 23 8.55 -1.73 -10.08
N ARG A 24 8.18 -3.02 -9.92
CA ARG A 24 7.09 -3.47 -9.04
C ARG A 24 7.53 -4.41 -7.90
N CYS A 25 8.83 -4.70 -7.77
CA CYS A 25 9.35 -5.57 -6.73
C CYS A 25 10.76 -5.13 -6.30
N ILE A 26 11.05 -5.25 -5.00
CA ILE A 26 12.37 -4.97 -4.45
C ILE A 26 13.37 -6.04 -4.93
N GLN A 27 14.54 -5.59 -5.37
CA GLN A 27 15.66 -6.42 -5.75
C GLN A 27 16.75 -6.33 -4.68
N MET A 28 17.06 -7.45 -4.04
CA MET A 28 18.14 -7.54 -3.04
C MET A 28 19.52 -7.41 -3.69
N TRP A 29 19.63 -7.84 -4.95
CA TRP A 29 20.87 -7.84 -5.71
C TRP A 29 20.64 -7.04 -6.98
N PHE A 30 21.52 -6.11 -7.32
CA PHE A 30 21.48 -5.34 -8.55
C PHE A 30 22.88 -4.82 -8.89
N ASP A 31 23.08 -4.46 -10.15
CA ASP A 31 24.33 -3.83 -10.60
C ASP A 31 24.32 -2.34 -10.20
N SER A 32 25.25 -1.94 -9.33
CA SER A 32 25.34 -0.56 -8.86
C SER A 32 25.70 0.43 -9.96
N ALA A 33 26.36 0.00 -11.05
CA ALA A 33 26.68 0.88 -12.17
C ALA A 33 25.43 1.30 -12.96
N GLN A 34 24.33 0.53 -12.85
CA GLN A 34 23.04 0.83 -13.48
C GLN A 34 22.09 1.59 -12.56
N GLY A 35 22.55 1.98 -11.36
CA GLY A 35 21.74 2.66 -10.35
C GLY A 35 20.94 1.70 -9.47
N ASN A 36 20.24 2.25 -8.48
CA ASN A 36 19.42 1.48 -7.55
C ASN A 36 17.97 1.36 -8.05
N PRO A 37 17.52 0.19 -8.56
CA PRO A 37 16.16 0.02 -9.06
C PRO A 37 15.09 0.08 -7.96
N ASN A 38 15.49 0.00 -6.69
CA ASN A 38 14.53 0.02 -5.59
C ASN A 38 13.98 1.43 -5.31
N GLU A 39 14.63 2.48 -5.82
CA GLU A 39 14.11 3.84 -5.66
C GLU A 39 12.77 4.03 -6.38
N GLU A 40 12.62 3.55 -7.63
CA GLU A 40 11.35 3.66 -8.33
C GLU A 40 10.27 2.78 -7.69
N VAL A 41 10.65 1.60 -7.19
CA VAL A 41 9.73 0.68 -6.51
C VAL A 41 9.18 1.31 -5.24
N ALA A 42 10.04 1.91 -4.42
CA ALA A 42 9.65 2.59 -3.19
C ALA A 42 8.73 3.78 -3.47
N ARG A 43 9.08 4.63 -4.45
CA ARG A 43 8.25 5.77 -4.87
C ARG A 43 6.87 5.32 -5.32
N PHE A 44 6.78 4.25 -6.10
CA PHE A 44 5.50 3.72 -6.57
C PHE A 44 4.59 3.28 -5.42
N TYR A 45 5.09 2.42 -4.53
CA TYR A 45 4.27 1.91 -3.43
C TYR A 45 3.90 3.00 -2.41
N ALA A 46 4.80 3.97 -2.17
CA ALA A 46 4.46 5.13 -1.35
C ALA A 46 3.28 5.92 -1.97
N ALA A 47 3.32 6.22 -3.26
CA ALA A 47 2.24 6.92 -3.95
C ALA A 47 0.90 6.14 -3.89
N VAL A 48 0.93 4.83 -4.14
CA VAL A 48 -0.27 3.98 -4.04
C VAL A 48 -0.85 3.97 -2.62
N MET A 49 0.00 3.88 -1.59
CA MET A 49 -0.46 3.92 -0.20
C MET A 49 -1.06 5.27 0.17
N HIS A 50 -0.48 6.38 -0.30
CA HIS A 50 -1.04 7.72 -0.08
C HIS A 50 -2.43 7.89 -0.70
N VAL A 51 -2.65 7.38 -1.92
CA VAL A 51 -3.97 7.40 -2.57
C VAL A 51 -4.99 6.64 -1.73
N ASN A 52 -4.67 5.42 -1.32
CA ASN A 52 -5.58 4.59 -0.53
C ASN A 52 -5.92 5.22 0.84
N ALA A 53 -4.97 5.89 1.48
CA ALA A 53 -5.21 6.60 2.74
C ALA A 53 -6.16 7.79 2.56
N GLY A 54 -6.03 8.55 1.46
CA GLY A 54 -6.93 9.65 1.12
C GLY A 54 -8.36 9.19 0.84
N GLU A 55 -8.52 8.08 0.12
CA GLU A 55 -9.84 7.47 -0.14
C GLU A 55 -10.50 6.96 1.15
N MET A 56 -9.73 6.31 2.03
CA MET A 56 -10.24 5.85 3.33
C MET A 56 -10.70 7.01 4.21
N LEU A 57 -9.93 8.10 4.27
CA LEU A 57 -10.29 9.28 5.04
C LEU A 57 -11.58 9.94 4.52
N HIS A 58 -11.71 10.07 3.20
CA HIS A 58 -12.94 10.57 2.58
C HIS A 58 -14.15 9.67 2.84
N GLY A 59 -13.97 8.35 2.76
CA GLY A 59 -15.05 7.39 3.05
C GLY A 59 -15.53 7.48 4.50
N ILE A 60 -14.61 7.56 5.47
CA ILE A 60 -14.94 7.73 6.90
C ILE A 60 -15.65 9.07 7.14
N GLY A 61 -15.17 10.15 6.53
CA GLY A 61 -15.80 11.47 6.62
C GLY A 61 -17.25 11.47 6.12
N GLY A 62 -17.50 10.84 4.97
CA GLY A 62 -18.84 10.70 4.41
C GLY A 62 -19.77 9.88 5.30
N LEU A 63 -19.28 8.77 5.88
CA LEU A 63 -20.04 7.94 6.80
C LEU A 63 -20.41 8.69 8.08
N LEU A 64 -19.45 9.38 8.71
CA LEU A 64 -19.70 10.18 9.90
C LEU A 64 -20.72 11.30 9.66
N LEU A 65 -20.63 11.98 8.52
CA LEU A 65 -21.59 13.00 8.12
C LEU A 65 -23.01 12.41 7.96
N SER A 66 -23.12 11.26 7.29
CA SER A 66 -24.41 10.59 7.11
C SER A 66 -25.04 10.16 8.44
N LEU A 67 -24.26 9.61 9.37
CA LEU A 67 -24.70 9.25 10.71
C LEU A 67 -25.16 10.47 11.51
N ALA A 68 -24.42 11.58 11.42
CA ALA A 68 -24.80 12.84 12.06
C ALA A 68 -26.12 13.40 11.49
N LEU A 69 -26.34 13.27 10.18
CA LEU A 69 -27.60 13.63 9.50
C LEU A 69 -28.78 12.74 9.94
N MET A 70 -28.58 11.43 10.07
CA MET A 70 -29.64 10.55 10.58
C MET A 70 -30.01 10.87 12.03
N LEU A 71 -29.02 11.16 12.88
CA LEU A 71 -29.25 11.49 14.29
C LEU A 71 -30.00 12.82 14.47
N GLN A 72 -29.64 13.86 13.71
CA GLN A 72 -30.35 15.15 13.79
C GLN A 72 -31.80 15.04 13.28
N PHE A 73 -32.06 14.29 12.20
CA PHE A 73 -33.43 14.05 11.74
C PHE A 73 -34.27 13.31 12.79
N TRP A 74 -33.67 12.37 13.52
CA TRP A 74 -34.34 11.65 14.60
C TRP A 74 -34.63 12.51 15.84
N LEU A 75 -33.80 13.53 16.10
CA LEU A 75 -33.98 14.45 17.23
C LEU A 75 -34.95 15.61 16.94
N LEU A 76 -35.13 15.98 15.67
CA LEU A 76 -36.00 17.09 15.24
C LEU A 76 -37.38 16.66 14.73
N GLY A 77 -37.62 15.35 14.55
CA GLY A 77 -38.92 14.78 14.15
C GLY A 77 -39.62 14.09 15.30
#